data_AF-A0A3C0JSN6-F1
#
_entry.id   AF-A0A3C0JSN6-F1
#
_cell.length_a   1.000
_cell.length_b   1.000
_cell.length_c   1.000
_cell.angle_alpha   90.00
_cell.angle_beta   90.00
_cell.angle_gamma   90.00
#
_symmetry.space_group_name_H-M   'P 1'
#
loop_
_entity.id
_entity.type
_entity.pdbx_description
1 polymer ?
#
loop_
_entity_poly.entity_id
_entity_poly.type
_entity_poly.pdbx_seq_one_letter_code
_entity_poly.pdbx_strand_id
1 'polypeptide(L)'
;MVDAVVHRGRSIDVDTVIVDGEVVMRDRQLTKIDKAGLFKELKEALDRPLTPQELERRELSWLVEPHLRQFYQGSIPMNTTPHTNYNAQS
;
A
#
# COMPACT_ATOMS: atom_id res chain seq x y z
N MET A 1 11.44 4.64 -24.81
CA MET A 1 10.00 4.87 -24.53
C MET A 1 9.41 3.85 -23.53
N VAL A 2 10.23 3.11 -22.78
CA VAL A 2 9.76 2.12 -21.76
C VAL A 2 10.01 2.62 -20.32
N ASP A 3 10.88 3.62 -20.16
CA ASP A 3 11.29 4.16 -18.86
C ASP A 3 10.25 5.13 -18.22
N ALA A 4 9.34 5.67 -19.03
CA ALA A 4 8.31 6.61 -18.58
C ALA A 4 7.16 5.95 -17.81
N VAL A 5 6.92 4.65 -18.02
CA VAL A 5 5.84 3.90 -17.36
C VAL A 5 6.29 3.37 -15.99
N VAL A 6 7.57 3.00 -15.87
CA VAL A 6 8.10 2.36 -14.65
C VAL A 6 8.34 3.37 -13.52
N HIS A 7 8.70 4.63 -13.83
CA HIS A 7 9.11 5.61 -12.82
C HIS A 7 8.15 6.80 -12.62
N ARG A 8 7.03 6.89 -13.36
CA ARG A 8 6.17 8.09 -13.35
C ARG A 8 4.66 7.85 -13.28
N GLY A 9 4.18 6.62 -13.41
CA GLY A 9 2.76 6.31 -13.23
C GLY A 9 2.47 6.04 -11.77
N ARG A 10 1.74 6.91 -11.07
CA ARG A 10 1.11 6.50 -9.82
C ARG A 10 -0.04 5.53 -10.19
N SER A 11 -0.45 4.64 -9.30
CA SER A 11 -1.61 3.75 -9.54
C SER A 11 -2.88 4.51 -9.91
N ILE A 12 -2.95 5.81 -9.55
CA ILE A 12 -3.99 6.76 -9.92
C ILE A 12 -3.88 7.27 -11.38
N ASP A 13 -2.94 6.85 -12.20
CA ASP A 13 -2.85 7.28 -13.61
C ASP A 13 -3.17 6.13 -14.57
N VAL A 14 -3.41 4.92 -14.04
CA VAL A 14 -3.72 3.72 -14.82
C VAL A 14 -5.22 3.67 -15.09
N ASP A 15 -5.58 3.62 -16.37
CA ASP A 15 -6.98 3.52 -16.80
C ASP A 15 -7.46 2.07 -16.90
N THR A 16 -6.69 1.22 -17.58
CA THR A 16 -7.05 -0.17 -17.90
C THR A 16 -5.88 -1.11 -17.57
N VAL A 17 -6.17 -2.26 -16.95
CA VAL A 17 -5.19 -3.32 -16.64
C VAL A 17 -5.64 -4.63 -17.25
N ILE A 18 -4.72 -5.32 -17.91
CA ILE A 18 -4.94 -6.63 -18.55
C ILE A 18 -3.92 -7.63 -17.99
N VAL A 19 -4.39 -8.80 -17.57
CA VAL A 19 -3.55 -9.92 -17.10
C VAL A 19 -3.96 -11.16 -17.91
N ASP A 20 -3.01 -11.82 -18.57
CA ASP A 20 -3.26 -12.99 -19.45
C ASP A 20 -4.38 -12.79 -20.50
N GLY A 21 -4.46 -11.58 -21.07
CA GLY A 21 -5.48 -11.23 -22.07
C GLY A 21 -6.85 -10.89 -21.47
N GLU A 22 -6.99 -10.91 -20.16
CA GLU A 22 -8.23 -10.58 -19.45
C GLU A 22 -8.17 -9.18 -18.81
N VAL A 23 -9.22 -8.38 -19.03
CA VAL A 23 -9.32 -7.01 -18.48
C VAL A 23 -9.75 -7.08 -17.01
N VAL A 24 -8.84 -6.73 -16.09
CA VAL A 24 -9.08 -6.73 -14.63
C VAL A 24 -9.42 -5.34 -14.08
N MET A 25 -9.17 -4.28 -14.85
CA MET A 25 -9.58 -2.90 -14.55
C MET A 25 -9.84 -2.17 -15.87
N ARG A 26 -10.90 -1.35 -15.95
CA ARG A 26 -11.21 -0.47 -17.09
C ARG A 26 -11.87 0.80 -16.59
N ASP A 27 -11.59 1.95 -17.20
CA ASP A 27 -12.10 3.25 -16.77
C ASP A 27 -11.86 3.47 -15.26
N ARG A 28 -10.74 2.93 -14.76
CA ARG A 28 -10.32 2.97 -13.35
C ARG A 28 -11.25 2.22 -12.38
N GLN A 29 -12.17 1.43 -12.92
CA GLN A 29 -13.03 0.53 -12.17
C GLN A 29 -12.49 -0.90 -12.25
N LEU A 30 -12.35 -1.54 -11.09
CA LEU A 30 -11.95 -2.94 -11.02
C LEU A 30 -13.12 -3.79 -11.50
N THR A 31 -12.87 -4.64 -12.49
CA THR A 31 -13.93 -5.46 -13.10
C THR A 31 -14.26 -6.71 -12.27
N LYS A 32 -13.35 -7.12 -11.39
CA LYS A 32 -13.44 -8.36 -10.60
C LYS A 32 -13.57 -8.16 -9.09
N ILE A 33 -13.52 -6.93 -8.61
CA ILE A 33 -13.55 -6.63 -7.17
C ILE A 33 -14.76 -5.77 -6.87
N ASP A 34 -15.72 -6.34 -6.14
CA ASP A 34 -16.77 -5.57 -5.51
C ASP A 34 -16.15 -4.79 -4.33
N LYS A 35 -15.79 -3.54 -4.58
CA LYS A 35 -15.23 -2.66 -3.54
C LYS A 35 -16.22 -2.46 -2.40
N ALA A 36 -17.51 -2.33 -2.69
CA ALA A 36 -18.51 -2.06 -1.66
C ALA A 36 -18.68 -3.27 -0.74
N GLY A 37 -18.77 -4.48 -1.30
CA GLY A 37 -18.75 -5.73 -0.56
C GLY A 37 -17.47 -5.91 0.25
N LEU A 38 -16.30 -5.66 -0.35
CA LEU A 38 -15.01 -5.75 0.34
C LEU A 38 -14.93 -4.80 1.53
N PHE A 39 -15.30 -3.52 1.37
CA PHE A 39 -15.28 -2.56 2.48
C PHE A 39 -16.29 -2.91 3.57
N LYS A 40 -17.45 -3.49 3.20
CA LYS A 40 -18.43 -3.98 4.16
C LYS A 40 -17.87 -5.15 4.99
N GLU A 41 -17.27 -6.14 4.34
CA GLU A 41 -16.62 -7.28 5.02
C GLU A 41 -15.45 -6.82 5.89
N LEU A 42 -14.63 -5.90 5.38
CA LEU A 42 -13.53 -5.32 6.15
C LEU A 42 -14.04 -4.61 7.41
N LYS A 43 -15.15 -3.86 7.30
CA LYS A 43 -15.78 -3.22 8.45
C LYS A 43 -16.28 -4.25 9.45
N GLU A 44 -17.01 -5.27 9.01
CA GLU A 44 -17.50 -6.34 9.90
C GLU A 44 -16.35 -7.07 10.61
N ALA A 45 -15.24 -7.32 9.90
CA ALA A 45 -14.06 -7.95 10.44
C ALA A 45 -13.26 -7.07 11.43
N LEU A 46 -13.36 -5.74 11.31
CA LEU A 46 -12.67 -4.79 12.19
C LEU A 46 -13.56 -4.31 13.36
N ASP A 47 -14.89 -4.37 13.21
CA ASP A 47 -15.85 -4.00 14.26
C ASP A 47 -15.97 -5.08 15.35
N ARG A 48 -15.54 -6.32 15.07
CA ARG A 48 -15.50 -7.37 16.09
C ARG A 48 -14.39 -7.13 17.12
N PRO A 49 -14.56 -7.60 18.37
CA PRO A 49 -13.46 -7.64 19.32
C PRO A 49 -12.25 -8.41 18.78
N LEU A 50 -11.05 -7.94 19.14
CA LEU A 50 -9.80 -8.63 18.84
C LEU A 50 -9.81 -10.01 19.51
N THR A 51 -9.38 -11.02 18.76
CA THR A 51 -9.16 -12.36 19.30
C THR A 51 -7.97 -12.36 20.28
N PRO A 52 -7.87 -13.36 21.17
CA PRO A 52 -6.72 -13.49 22.06
C PRO A 52 -5.37 -13.51 21.33
N GLN A 53 -5.30 -14.16 20.17
CA GLN A 53 -4.07 -14.20 19.35
C GLN A 53 -3.71 -12.82 18.77
N GLU A 54 -4.71 -12.03 18.37
CA GLU A 54 -4.50 -10.67 17.86
C GLU A 54 -4.05 -9.72 18.97
N LEU A 55 -4.55 -9.91 20.20
CA LEU A 55 -4.10 -9.17 21.38
C LEU A 55 -2.64 -9.49 21.73
N GLU A 56 -2.27 -10.77 21.78
CA GLU A 56 -0.89 -11.20 22.03
C GLU A 56 0.08 -10.64 20.98
N ARG A 57 -0.30 -10.70 19.69
CA ARG A 57 0.50 -10.08 18.61
C ARG A 57 0.65 -8.57 18.77
N ARG A 58 -0.41 -7.88 19.20
CA ARG A 58 -0.36 -6.44 19.47
C ARG A 58 0.59 -6.14 20.63
N GLU A 59 0.54 -6.89 21.72
CA GLU A 59 1.45 -6.73 22.86
C GLU A 59 2.90 -6.98 22.45
N LEU A 60 3.17 -8.07 21.72
CA LEU A 60 4.50 -8.34 21.17
C LEU A 60 4.99 -7.21 20.27
N SER A 61 4.11 -6.65 19.44
CA SER A 61 4.45 -5.51 18.59
C SER A 61 4.89 -4.29 19.41
N TRP A 62 4.20 -4.00 20.52
CA TRP A 62 4.59 -2.94 21.45
C TRP A 62 5.94 -3.18 22.12
N LEU A 63 6.23 -4.42 22.49
CA LEU A 63 7.51 -4.79 23.11
C LEU A 63 8.68 -4.71 22.11
N VAL A 64 8.43 -5.05 20.85
CA VAL A 64 9.46 -5.10 19.80
C VAL A 64 9.73 -3.73 19.17
N GLU A 65 8.75 -2.83 19.16
CA GLU A 65 8.84 -1.47 18.60
C GLU A 65 10.10 -0.69 19.01
N PRO A 66 10.46 -0.56 20.30
CA PRO A 66 11.65 0.20 20.69
C PRO A 66 12.95 -0.40 20.13
N HIS A 67 13.03 -1.72 20.03
CA HIS A 67 14.19 -2.42 19.48
C HIS A 67 14.30 -2.24 17.96
N LEU A 68 13.18 -2.30 17.24
CA LEU A 68 13.15 -1.99 15.82
C LEU A 68 13.55 -0.54 15.56
N ARG A 69 13.01 0.40 16.33
CA ARG A 69 13.35 1.82 16.22
C ARG A 69 14.84 2.05 16.42
N GLN A 70 15.44 1.43 17.44
CA GLN A 70 16.87 1.50 17.69
C GLN A 70 17.70 0.86 16.57
N PHE A 71 17.26 -0.30 16.07
CA PHE A 71 17.94 -1.02 14.98
C PHE A 71 17.97 -0.20 13.68
N TYR A 72 16.86 0.48 13.36
CA TYR A 72 16.77 1.36 12.18
C TYR A 72 17.25 2.80 12.45
N GLN A 73 17.75 3.09 13.65
CA GLN A 73 18.25 4.43 13.97
C GLN A 73 19.55 4.69 13.21
N GLY A 74 19.51 5.62 12.25
CA GLY A 74 20.66 5.97 11.41
C GLY A 74 20.92 5.04 10.22
N SER A 75 20.09 4.02 10.01
CA SER A 75 20.20 3.12 8.84
C SER A 75 19.67 3.75 7.55
N ILE A 76 18.97 4.88 7.62
CA ILE A 76 18.57 5.69 6.47
C ILE A 76 19.35 7.02 6.55
N PRO A 77 20.22 7.33 5.58
CA PRO A 77 20.91 8.60 5.53
C PRO A 77 19.89 9.74 5.44
N MET A 78 19.95 10.71 6.37
CA MET A 78 19.07 11.89 6.39
C MET A 78 19.23 12.80 5.16
N ASN A 79 20.29 12.57 4.38
CA ASN A 79 20.62 13.23 3.13
C ASN A 79 20.33 12.36 1.89
N THR A 80 19.42 11.39 2.00
CA THR A 80 18.87 10.73 0.80
C THR A 80 18.19 11.80 -0.05
N THR A 81 18.85 12.23 -1.12
CA THR A 81 18.18 12.91 -2.23
C THR A 81 17.07 11.97 -2.72
N PRO A 82 15.80 12.35 -2.64
CA PRO A 82 14.74 11.55 -3.24
C PRO A 82 15.09 11.32 -4.71
N HIS A 83 15.16 10.06 -5.15
CA HIS A 83 15.34 9.74 -6.57
C HIS A 83 14.13 10.17 -7.43
N THR A 84 13.09 10.70 -6.79
CA THR A 84 11.86 11.22 -7.40
C THR A 84 11.64 12.67 -6.95
N ASN A 85 11.90 13.63 -7.84
CA ASN A 85 11.45 15.01 -7.68
C ASN A 85 10.08 15.20 -8.38
N TYR A 86 9.13 15.81 -7.68
CA TYR A 86 7.81 16.12 -8.24
C TYR A 86 7.92 17.33 -9.18
N ASN A 87 8.09 17.07 -10.47
CA ASN A 87 8.04 18.11 -11.49
C ASN A 87 6.57 18.38 -11.87
N ALA A 88 5.88 19.18 -11.05
CA ALA A 88 4.72 19.93 -11.50
C ALA A 88 4.93 21.40 -11.13
N GLN A 89 5.72 22.11 -11.92
CA GLN A 89 5.54 23.53 -12.11
C GLN A 89 5.76 23.90 -13.58
N SER A 90 4.65 24.42 -14.14
CA SER A 90 4.42 25.11 -15.41
C SER A 90 4.45 24.34 -16.72
#